data_AF-A0A8H4WEP7-F1
#
_entry.id   AF-A0A8H4WEP7-F1
#
_cell.length_a   1.000
_cell.length_b   1.000
_cell.length_c   1.000
_cell.angle_alpha   90.00
_cell.angle_beta   90.00
_cell.angle_gamma   90.00
#
_symmetry.space_group_name_H-M   'P 1'
#
loop_
_entity.id
_entity.type
_entity.pdbx_description
1 polymer ?
#
loop_
_entity_poly.entity_id
_entity_poly.type
_entity_poly.pdbx_seq_one_letter_code
_entity_poly.pdbx_strand_id
1 'polypeptide(L)'
;MLVDEDFNITATLDWSNVQTVPMEQFAMTPEFIAPPAAPLEYKQAVFEFRDIFVDALASIERENGNLSSDTGMPLSRLFASPVSEVVFRGTCSPARRAIFDAQLTLPLTTYGRGAKWEDFKKLFNERLA
;
A
#
# COMPACT_ATOMS: atom_id res chain seq x y z
N MET A 1 -13.33 10.25 -18.22
CA MET A 1 -14.78 9.95 -18.24
C MET A 1 -14.93 8.46 -18.42
N LEU A 2 -15.74 7.81 -17.60
CA LEU A 2 -16.13 6.42 -17.79
C LEU A 2 -17.39 6.41 -18.65
N VAL A 3 -17.40 5.47 -19.60
CA VAL A 3 -18.48 5.28 -20.56
C VAL A 3 -18.85 3.80 -20.51
N ASP A 4 -20.13 3.50 -20.62
CA ASP A 4 -20.60 2.12 -20.76
C ASP A 4 -20.43 1.62 -22.21
N GLU A 5 -20.85 0.37 -22.45
CA GLU A 5 -20.78 -0.25 -23.78
C GLU A 5 -21.63 0.47 -24.84
N ASP A 6 -22.64 1.23 -24.41
CA ASP A 6 -23.54 2.03 -25.25
C ASP A 6 -23.09 3.49 -25.39
N PHE A 7 -21.85 3.80 -24.98
CA PHE A 7 -21.26 5.15 -25.01
C PHE A 7 -22.03 6.21 -24.20
N ASN A 8 -22.85 5.80 -23.24
CA ASN A 8 -23.45 6.71 -22.28
C ASN A 8 -22.44 7.02 -21.18
N ILE A 9 -22.35 8.30 -20.82
CA ILE A 9 -21.45 8.75 -19.75
C ILE A 9 -21.95 8.18 -18.42
N THR A 10 -21.22 7.20 -17.89
CA THR A 10 -21.53 6.54 -16.62
C THR A 10 -20.94 7.28 -15.44
N ALA A 11 -19.77 7.90 -15.61
CA ALA A 11 -19.17 8.76 -14.58
C ALA A 11 -18.18 9.79 -15.16
N THR A 12 -18.25 11.01 -14.63
CA THR A 12 -17.21 12.02 -14.84
C THR A 12 -16.27 11.99 -13.64
N LEU A 13 -15.12 11.33 -13.80
CA LEU A 13 -14.05 11.36 -12.81
C LEU A 13 -13.24 12.63 -13.00
N ASP A 14 -13.15 13.45 -11.95
CA ASP A 14 -12.25 14.60 -11.92
C ASP A 14 -10.82 14.11 -11.66
N TRP A 15 -9.97 14.18 -12.69
CA TRP A 15 -8.57 13.78 -12.60
C TRP A 15 -7.64 14.93 -12.20
N SER A 16 -8.17 16.13 -11.93
CA SER A 16 -7.36 17.33 -11.68
C SER A 16 -6.42 17.19 -10.48
N ASN A 17 -6.73 16.27 -9.55
CA ASN A 17 -5.93 15.99 -8.35
C ASN A 17 -5.34 14.58 -8.33
N VAL A 18 -5.26 13.89 -9.48
CA VAL A 18 -4.68 12.55 -9.51
C VAL A 18 -3.19 12.62 -9.24
N GLN A 19 -2.80 11.93 -8.18
CA GLN A 19 -1.40 11.83 -7.76
C GLN A 19 -0.93 10.40 -7.95
N THR A 20 0.31 10.25 -8.41
CA THR A 20 0.99 8.97 -8.32
C THR A 20 1.35 8.73 -6.87
N VAL A 21 0.77 7.67 -6.30
CA VAL A 21 1.10 7.20 -4.96
C VAL A 21 2.04 6.00 -5.05
N PRO A 22 2.95 5.84 -4.09
CA PRO A 22 3.78 4.65 -4.02
C PRO A 22 2.94 3.35 -3.93
N MET A 23 3.47 2.25 -4.46
CA MET A 23 3.01 0.85 -4.32
C MET A 23 2.28 0.56 -3.01
N GLU A 24 2.95 1.02 -1.96
CA GLU A 24 2.76 0.65 -0.56
C GLU A 24 1.52 1.31 0.02
N GLN A 25 1.08 2.43 -0.57
CA GLN A 25 -0.14 3.10 -0.14
C GLN A 25 -1.38 2.26 -0.42
N PHE A 26 -1.34 1.34 -1.40
CA PHE A 26 -2.43 0.39 -1.62
C PHE A 26 -2.51 -0.67 -0.52
N ALA A 27 -1.41 -0.93 0.21
CA ALA A 27 -1.37 -1.89 1.31
C ALA A 27 -1.84 -1.33 2.66
N MET A 28 -2.35 -0.08 2.69
CA MET A 28 -2.87 0.58 3.88
C MET A 28 -4.30 0.15 4.19
N THR A 29 -4.47 -1.10 4.64
CA THR A 29 -5.79 -1.65 4.98
C THR A 29 -5.87 -1.92 6.49
N PRO A 30 -6.49 -1.02 7.29
CA PRO A 30 -6.60 -1.19 8.73
C PRO A 30 -7.26 -2.52 9.14
N GLU A 31 -8.17 -3.03 8.32
CA GLU A 31 -8.89 -4.29 8.54
C GLU A 31 -7.98 -5.52 8.54
N PHE A 32 -6.79 -5.43 7.94
CA PHE A 32 -5.81 -6.51 7.93
C PHE A 32 -4.81 -6.43 9.08
N ILE A 33 -4.91 -5.40 9.94
CA ILE A 33 -4.00 -5.17 11.04
C ILE A 33 -4.69 -5.43 12.37
N ALA A 34 -4.34 -6.55 12.98
CA ALA A 34 -4.88 -6.93 14.27
C ALA A 34 -4.38 -5.98 15.39
N PRO A 35 -5.27 -5.40 16.22
CA PRO A 35 -4.86 -4.55 17.32
C PRO A 35 -3.96 -5.30 18.32
N PRO A 36 -2.89 -4.68 18.85
CA PRO A 36 -1.96 -5.37 19.75
C PRO A 36 -2.63 -5.95 21.00
N ALA A 37 -3.66 -5.26 21.50
CA ALA A 37 -4.41 -5.65 22.70
C ALA A 37 -5.65 -6.50 22.41
N ALA A 38 -5.90 -6.91 21.15
CA ALA A 38 -7.06 -7.72 20.83
C ALA A 38 -6.95 -9.17 21.35
N PRO A 39 -8.09 -9.83 21.67
CA PRO A 39 -8.13 -11.26 21.99
C PRO A 39 -7.54 -12.12 20.87
N LEU A 40 -6.96 -13.28 21.22
CA LEU A 40 -6.30 -14.15 20.24
C LEU A 40 -7.24 -14.59 19.12
N GLU A 41 -8.48 -14.95 19.47
CA GLU A 41 -9.52 -15.35 18.51
C GLU A 41 -9.81 -14.25 17.48
N TYR A 42 -9.85 -12.99 17.92
CA TYR A 42 -10.03 -11.85 17.03
C TYR A 42 -8.82 -11.66 16.11
N LYS A 43 -7.61 -11.79 16.65
CA LYS A 43 -6.38 -11.70 15.83
C LYS A 43 -6.33 -12.79 14.76
N GLN A 44 -6.74 -14.01 15.11
CA GLN A 44 -6.82 -15.13 14.18
C GLN A 44 -7.81 -14.85 13.06
N ALA A 45 -9.03 -14.40 13.38
CA ALA A 45 -10.03 -14.05 12.37
C ALA A 45 -9.55 -12.95 11.40
N VAL A 46 -8.82 -11.94 11.90
CA VAL A 46 -8.22 -10.89 11.06
C VAL A 46 -7.18 -11.47 10.10
N PHE A 47 -6.31 -12.37 10.57
CA PHE A 47 -5.31 -12.99 9.71
C PHE A 47 -5.93 -13.96 8.70
N GLU A 48 -6.93 -14.74 9.10
CA GLU A 48 -7.68 -15.62 8.18
C GLU A 48 -8.37 -14.80 7.08
N PHE A 49 -9.01 -13.68 7.43
CA PHE A 49 -9.63 -12.79 6.45
C PHE A 49 -8.61 -12.20 5.47
N ARG A 50 -7.46 -11.74 5.98
CA ARG A 50 -6.35 -11.25 5.15
C ARG A 50 -5.88 -12.34 4.18
N ASP A 51 -5.71 -13.57 4.66
CA ASP A 51 -5.19 -14.66 3.83
C ASP A 51 -6.18 -15.04 2.71
N ILE A 52 -7.49 -15.09 3.00
CA ILE A 52 -8.54 -15.28 1.99
C ILE A 52 -8.49 -14.18 0.93
N PHE A 53 -8.33 -12.91 1.35
CA PHE A 53 -8.23 -11.79 0.43
C PHE A 53 -6.98 -11.86 -0.45
N VAL A 54 -5.84 -12.20 0.14
CA VAL A 54 -4.56 -12.38 -0.58
C VAL A 54 -4.71 -13.47 -1.64
N ASP A 55 -5.34 -14.59 -1.30
CA ASP A 55 -5.53 -15.71 -2.23
C ASP A 55 -6.45 -15.33 -3.39
N ALA A 56 -7.55 -14.62 -3.12
CA ALA A 56 -8.46 -14.10 -4.15
C ALA A 56 -7.76 -13.06 -5.04
N LEU A 57 -6.93 -12.20 -4.47
CA LEU A 57 -6.18 -11.23 -5.25
C LEU A 57 -5.12 -11.93 -6.13
N ALA A 58 -4.45 -12.95 -5.60
CA ALA A 58 -3.49 -13.75 -6.34
C ALA A 58 -4.14 -14.58 -7.46
N SER A 59 -5.40 -15.02 -7.33
CA SER A 59 -6.11 -15.64 -8.46
C SER A 59 -6.40 -14.64 -9.57
N ILE A 60 -6.88 -13.44 -9.24
CA ILE A 60 -7.14 -12.38 -10.22
C ILE A 60 -5.86 -11.93 -10.93
N GLU A 61 -4.76 -11.76 -10.18
CA GLU A 61 -3.45 -11.40 -10.75
C GLU A 61 -2.93 -12.47 -11.73
N ARG A 62 -3.19 -13.76 -11.46
CA ARG A 62 -2.85 -14.87 -12.36
C ARG A 62 -3.72 -14.90 -13.61
N GLU A 63 -5.03 -14.69 -13.45
CA GLU A 63 -6.00 -14.68 -14.55
C GLU A 63 -5.75 -13.52 -15.53
N ASN A 64 -5.34 -12.35 -15.02
CA ASN A 64 -5.03 -11.18 -15.84
C ASN A 64 -3.70 -11.28 -16.62
N GLY A 65 -2.91 -12.35 -16.46
CA GLY A 65 -1.71 -12.62 -17.27
C GLY A 65 -0.57 -11.60 -17.14
N ASN A 66 -0.70 -10.55 -16.32
CA ASN A 66 0.24 -9.44 -16.19
C ASN A 66 1.43 -9.72 -15.26
N LEU A 67 1.80 -10.98 -15.08
CA LEU A 67 3.06 -11.35 -14.44
C LEU A 67 4.16 -11.40 -15.50
N SER A 68 4.41 -10.27 -16.18
CA SER A 68 5.72 -10.07 -16.80
C SER A 68 6.75 -10.18 -15.69
N SER A 69 7.68 -11.12 -15.83
CA SER A 69 8.72 -11.48 -14.86
C SER A 69 9.69 -10.34 -14.48
N ASP A 70 9.42 -9.12 -14.96
CA ASP A 70 10.27 -7.93 -14.88
C ASP A 70 9.60 -6.76 -14.11
N THR A 71 8.37 -6.95 -13.60
CA THR A 71 7.52 -5.84 -13.15
C THR A 71 7.09 -5.99 -11.69
N GLY A 72 7.95 -5.53 -10.77
CA GLY A 72 7.55 -5.21 -9.39
C GLY A 72 7.05 -6.38 -8.52
N MET A 73 6.79 -6.08 -7.25
CA MET A 73 6.17 -7.02 -6.30
C MET A 73 4.66 -7.06 -6.54
N PRO A 74 4.02 -8.24 -6.71
CA PRO A 74 2.56 -8.35 -6.82
C PRO A 74 1.87 -7.77 -5.59
N LEU A 75 0.66 -7.20 -5.77
CA LEU A 75 -0.09 -6.60 -4.66
C LEU A 75 -0.47 -7.66 -3.63
N SER A 76 -0.90 -8.85 -4.07
CA SER A 76 -1.18 -9.98 -3.18
C SER A 76 0.00 -10.28 -2.24
N ARG A 77 1.22 -10.27 -2.78
CA ARG A 77 2.45 -10.50 -2.04
C ARG A 77 2.79 -9.34 -1.09
N LEU A 78 2.49 -8.10 -1.50
CA LEU A 78 2.67 -6.92 -0.67
C LEU A 78 1.75 -6.95 0.55
N PHE A 79 0.46 -7.27 0.37
CA PHE A 79 -0.51 -7.43 1.47
C PHE A 79 -0.12 -8.53 2.46
N ALA A 80 0.38 -9.66 1.95
CA ALA A 80 0.85 -10.77 2.78
C ALA A 80 2.18 -10.49 3.50
N SER A 81 2.94 -9.49 3.06
CA SER A 81 4.27 -9.22 3.61
C SER A 81 4.20 -8.39 4.90
N PRO A 82 5.22 -8.48 5.78
CA PRO A 82 5.35 -7.59 6.94
C PRO A 82 5.45 -6.10 6.56
N VAL A 83 5.71 -5.78 5.28
CA VAL A 83 5.78 -4.39 4.80
C VAL A 83 4.43 -3.70 4.92
N SER A 84 3.31 -4.41 4.71
CA SER A 84 1.97 -3.81 4.84
C SER A 84 1.73 -3.27 6.26
N GLU A 85 2.13 -4.02 7.28
CA GLU A 85 2.05 -3.58 8.67
C GLU A 85 2.98 -2.41 8.98
N VAL A 86 4.21 -2.44 8.46
CA VAL A 86 5.19 -1.35 8.63
C VAL A 86 4.66 -0.05 8.03
N VAL A 87 4.10 -0.11 6.82
CA VAL A 87 3.52 1.03 6.11
C VAL A 87 2.31 1.57 6.87
N PHE A 88 1.40 0.69 7.27
CA PHE A 88 0.23 1.06 8.06
C PHE A 88 0.63 1.75 9.36
N ARG A 89 1.54 1.17 10.15
CA ARG A 89 2.00 1.79 11.41
C ARG A 89 2.70 3.12 11.18
N GLY A 90 3.44 3.26 10.08
CA GLY A 90 4.05 4.52 9.66
C GLY A 90 3.01 5.62 9.41
N THR A 91 1.86 5.27 8.83
CA THR A 91 0.77 6.23 8.58
C THR A 91 0.00 6.63 9.83
N CYS A 92 -0.05 5.75 10.83
CA CYS A 92 -0.64 6.06 12.14
C CYS A 92 0.35 6.74 13.11
N SER A 93 1.57 7.08 12.66
CA SER A 93 2.59 7.68 13.52
C SER A 93 2.17 9.08 14.00
N PRO A 94 2.28 9.38 15.31
CA PRO A 94 2.08 10.74 15.81
C PRO A 94 3.05 11.72 15.14
N ALA A 95 2.59 12.96 14.87
CA ALA A 95 3.39 13.98 14.19
C ALA A 95 4.77 14.21 14.83
N ARG A 96 4.85 14.18 16.16
CA ARG A 96 6.11 14.34 16.92
C ARG A 96 7.15 13.23 16.67
N ARG A 97 6.73 12.07 16.16
CA ARG A 97 7.60 10.91 15.87
C ARG A 97 7.71 10.59 14.39
N ALA A 98 6.90 11.21 13.54
CA ALA A 98 6.79 10.89 12.12
C ALA A 98 8.15 10.85 11.39
N ILE A 99 9.07 11.78 11.70
CA ILE A 99 10.41 11.80 11.09
C ILE A 99 11.24 10.58 11.51
N PHE A 100 11.25 10.26 12.80
CA PHE A 100 12.01 9.12 13.33
C PHE A 100 11.45 7.80 12.79
N ASP A 101 10.13 7.65 12.83
CA ASP A 101 9.46 6.45 12.36
C ASP A 101 9.64 6.31 10.83
N ALA A 102 9.58 7.40 10.05
CA ALA A 102 9.90 7.37 8.61
C ALA A 102 11.35 6.94 8.34
N GLN A 103 12.33 7.47 9.07
CA GLN A 103 13.74 7.07 8.92
C GLN A 103 13.97 5.57 9.19
N LEU A 104 13.20 5.00 10.13
CA LEU A 104 13.26 3.58 10.46
C LEU A 104 12.58 2.70 9.41
N THR A 105 11.45 3.14 8.86
CA THR A 105 10.63 2.33 7.95
C THR A 105 11.05 2.43 6.49
N LEU A 106 11.67 3.54 6.07
CA LEU A 106 12.14 3.74 4.70
C LEU A 106 13.04 2.60 4.17
N PRO A 107 14.05 2.10 4.92
CA PRO A 107 14.88 0.99 4.46
C PRO A 107 14.18 -0.38 4.48
N LEU A 108 13.06 -0.48 5.21
CA LEU A 108 12.28 -1.72 5.41
C LEU A 108 11.11 -1.85 4.42
N THR A 109 10.77 -0.77 3.72
CA THR A 109 9.73 -0.72 2.70
C THR A 109 10.31 -1.01 1.33
N THR A 110 9.49 -0.98 0.28
CA THR A 110 9.86 -1.33 -1.11
C THR A 110 10.98 -0.48 -1.70
N TYR A 111 11.32 0.66 -1.10
CA TYR A 111 12.48 1.47 -1.46
C TYR A 111 13.83 0.77 -1.18
N GLY A 112 13.82 -0.26 -0.33
CA GLY A 112 14.98 -1.11 -0.05
C GLY A 112 16.06 -0.44 0.81
N ARG A 113 17.13 -1.20 1.12
CA ARG A 113 18.23 -0.73 2.00
C ARG A 113 19.02 0.45 1.46
N GLY A 114 18.88 0.79 0.18
CA GLY A 114 19.52 1.93 -0.45
C GLY A 114 18.82 3.27 -0.19
N ALA A 115 17.58 3.24 0.34
CA ALA A 115 16.78 4.42 0.59
C ALA A 115 17.43 5.33 1.64
N LYS A 116 17.78 6.56 1.26
CA LYS A 116 18.32 7.57 2.17
C LYS A 116 17.28 8.65 2.45
N TRP A 117 17.14 9.02 3.71
CA TRP A 117 16.25 10.10 4.15
C TRP A 117 16.49 11.43 3.40
N GLU A 118 17.74 11.73 3.05
CA GLU A 118 18.08 12.96 2.31
C GLU A 118 17.49 13.00 0.90
N ASP A 119 17.38 11.85 0.22
CA ASP A 119 16.76 11.78 -1.11
C ASP A 119 15.26 12.08 -1.03
N PHE A 120 14.60 11.63 0.06
CA PHE A 120 13.19 11.95 0.33
C PHE A 120 12.97 13.42 0.69
N LYS A 121 13.84 14.02 1.52
CA LYS A 121 13.77 15.47 1.79
C LYS A 121 13.88 16.28 0.51
N LYS A 122 14.82 15.91 -0.36
CA LYS A 122 15.02 16.58 -1.65
C LYS A 122 13.74 16.50 -2.50
N LEU A 123 13.17 15.31 -2.64
CA LEU A 123 11.92 15.09 -3.38
C LEU A 123 10.75 15.97 -2.89
N PHE A 124 10.55 16.05 -1.57
CA PHE A 124 9.43 16.84 -1.00
C PHE A 124 9.69 18.34 -1.05
N ASN A 125 10.92 18.78 -0.84
CA ASN A 125 11.27 20.20 -0.91
C ASN A 125 11.24 20.74 -2.34
N GLU A 126 11.60 19.93 -3.35
CA GLU A 126 11.49 20.30 -4.76
C GLU A 126 10.03 20.44 -5.24
N ARG A 127 9.07 19.81 -4.56
CA ARG A 127 7.63 19.95 -4.86
C ARG A 127 6.97 21.19 -4.23
N LEU A 128 7.65 21.86 -3.30
CA LEU A 128 7.16 23.06 -2.61
C LEU A 128 7.74 24.37 -3.18
N ALA A 129 8.63 24.28 -4.17
CA ALA A 129 9.21 25.39 -4.92
C ALA A 129 8.50 25.57 -6.27
#